data_AF-A0A0A1U2N1-F1
#
_entry.id   AF-A0A0A1U2N1-F1
#
_cell.length_a   1.000
_cell.length_b   1.000
_cell.length_c   1.000
_cell.angle_alpha   90.00
_cell.angle_beta   90.00
_cell.angle_gamma   90.00
#
_symmetry.space_group_name_H-M   'P 1'
#
loop_
_entity.id
_entity.type
_entity.pdbx_description
1 polymer ?
#
loop_
_entity_poly.entity_id
_entity_poly.type
_entity_poly.pdbx_seq_one_letter_code
_entity_poly.pdbx_strand_id
1 'polypeptide(L)'
;MSNPLSLPNEIEPVTVNVPVTPVAPIVPIPPVANNSTDPAEVAALASKEEKKPRKKKEVNEDVEEMAQALFIYWKSKELLRTNEYQYDDANEKAEELWHEEADEQTLDLFRKAAAVQIVMLGGEFVAQKKRRQAKSEMDRNRAECNPFLLFCKDHRDNVREKGSRGKGMTTLSGMWKLLPDEEKEKYVTAAKQNKCKEKQIKTEFEGQNDFSGVSPAGTNPVGNPQGTHSPINISQIETIHHDSA
;
A
#
# COMPACT_ATOMS: atom_id res chain seq x y z
N MET A 1 -24.26 20.77 -53.26
CA MET A 1 -25.14 21.45 -52.29
C MET A 1 -24.69 21.01 -50.91
N SER A 2 -23.90 21.84 -50.24
CA SER A 2 -23.21 21.49 -48.99
C SER A 2 -24.06 21.89 -47.79
N ASN A 3 -24.32 20.93 -46.89
CA ASN A 3 -25.01 21.18 -45.62
C ASN A 3 -24.07 21.89 -44.63
N PRO A 4 -24.48 23.01 -44.01
CA PRO A 4 -23.70 23.62 -42.94
C PRO A 4 -23.93 22.87 -41.62
N LEU A 5 -22.82 22.49 -40.97
CA LEU A 5 -22.81 21.95 -39.61
C LEU A 5 -23.37 22.99 -38.62
N SER A 6 -24.40 22.61 -37.87
CA SER A 6 -24.91 23.36 -36.72
C SER A 6 -24.04 23.06 -35.49
N LEU A 7 -23.57 24.11 -34.82
CA LEU A 7 -22.84 24.04 -33.56
C LEU A 7 -23.82 23.77 -32.39
N PRO A 8 -23.43 22.97 -31.39
CA PRO A 8 -24.28 22.71 -30.23
C PRO A 8 -24.26 23.85 -29.20
N ASN A 9 -25.42 24.00 -28.56
CA ASN A 9 -25.84 24.99 -27.57
C ASN A 9 -24.83 25.33 -26.46
N GLU A 10 -24.78 26.63 -26.15
CA GLU A 10 -24.35 27.20 -24.87
C GLU A 10 -25.04 26.50 -23.69
N ILE A 11 -24.23 26.07 -22.72
CA ILE A 11 -24.69 25.54 -21.44
C ILE A 11 -24.68 26.71 -20.46
N GLU A 12 -25.86 27.14 -20.02
CA GLU A 12 -25.99 28.19 -19.01
C GLU A 12 -25.51 27.74 -17.62
N PRO A 13 -24.92 28.64 -16.82
CA PRO A 13 -24.41 28.33 -15.50
C PRO A 13 -25.55 28.10 -14.49
N VAL A 14 -25.57 26.89 -13.91
CA VAL A 14 -26.47 26.52 -12.81
C VAL A 14 -26.09 27.29 -11.56
N THR A 15 -26.92 28.24 -11.16
CA THR A 15 -26.82 28.95 -9.87
C THR A 15 -27.35 28.05 -8.76
N VAL A 16 -26.43 27.42 -8.02
CA VAL A 16 -26.76 26.62 -6.83
C VAL A 16 -27.01 27.57 -5.66
N ASN A 17 -28.29 27.76 -5.33
CA ASN A 17 -28.71 28.55 -4.17
C ASN A 17 -28.55 27.69 -2.91
N VAL A 18 -27.49 27.91 -2.13
CA VAL A 18 -27.22 27.15 -0.90
C VAL A 18 -28.02 27.76 0.25
N PRO A 19 -28.91 27.00 0.91
CA PRO A 19 -29.67 27.51 2.04
C PRO A 19 -28.75 27.77 3.24
N VAL A 20 -28.69 29.02 3.66
CA VAL A 20 -28.03 29.45 4.91
C VAL A 20 -28.82 28.87 6.07
N THR A 21 -28.20 27.94 6.80
CA THR A 21 -28.77 27.39 8.03
C THR A 21 -28.56 28.37 9.19
N PRO A 22 -29.59 28.63 10.01
CA PRO A 22 -29.48 29.51 11.16
C PRO A 22 -28.60 28.88 12.24
N VAL A 23 -27.61 29.66 12.70
CA VAL A 23 -26.70 29.30 13.79
C VAL A 23 -27.50 29.17 15.09
N ALA A 24 -27.43 27.99 15.71
CA ALA A 24 -28.08 27.72 16.99
C ALA A 24 -27.45 28.56 18.13
N PRO A 25 -28.26 29.07 19.08
CA PRO A 25 -27.76 29.83 20.22
C PRO A 25 -26.91 28.95 21.14
N ILE A 26 -25.72 29.45 21.48
CA ILE A 26 -24.75 28.84 22.38
C ILE A 26 -25.35 28.76 23.79
N VAL A 27 -25.52 27.54 24.30
CA VAL A 27 -25.97 27.27 25.66
C VAL A 27 -24.78 27.45 26.63
N PRO A 28 -24.92 28.22 27.74
CA PRO A 28 -23.87 28.38 28.74
C PRO A 28 -23.54 27.06 29.43
N ILE A 29 -22.26 26.69 29.39
CA ILE A 29 -21.72 25.51 30.10
C ILE A 29 -21.66 25.84 31.61
N PRO A 30 -22.18 24.98 32.50
CA PRO A 30 -22.07 25.20 33.94
C PRO A 30 -20.62 24.98 34.44
N PRO A 31 -20.20 25.71 35.49
CA PRO A 31 -18.86 25.56 36.06
C PRO A 31 -18.68 24.19 36.71
N VAL A 32 -17.63 23.48 36.30
CA VAL A 32 -17.17 22.21 36.89
C VAL A 32 -16.58 22.50 38.27
N ALA A 33 -17.11 21.82 39.28
CA ALA A 33 -16.59 21.87 40.65
C ALA A 33 -15.22 21.18 40.72
N ASN A 34 -14.22 21.94 41.17
CA ASN A 34 -12.87 21.45 41.42
C ASN A 34 -12.86 20.60 42.70
N ASN A 35 -12.69 19.29 42.56
CA ASN A 35 -12.43 18.41 43.70
C ASN A 35 -10.99 18.61 44.19
N SER A 36 -10.88 19.18 45.38
CA SER A 36 -9.69 19.23 46.21
C SER A 36 -9.18 17.80 46.44
N THR A 37 -7.97 17.50 45.95
CA THR A 37 -7.26 16.26 46.26
C THR A 37 -6.13 16.60 47.22
N ASP A 38 -6.23 16.07 48.44
CA ASP A 38 -5.25 16.19 49.51
C ASP A 38 -3.88 15.61 49.11
N PRO A 39 -2.76 16.28 49.45
CA PRO A 39 -1.42 15.82 49.15
C PRO A 39 -0.80 15.12 50.37
N ALA A 40 -1.31 13.97 50.79
CA ALA A 40 -0.68 13.22 51.88
C ALA A 40 -1.16 11.76 51.97
N GLU A 41 -0.83 10.91 50.99
CA GLU A 41 -0.79 9.47 51.29
C GLU A 41 0.22 8.70 50.44
N VAL A 42 1.23 8.21 51.15
CA VAL A 42 1.99 6.97 50.96
C VAL A 42 2.79 6.75 49.68
N ALA A 43 4.04 7.21 49.78
CA ALA A 43 5.20 6.44 49.34
C ALA A 43 5.23 5.05 50.01
N ALA A 44 4.86 4.00 49.29
CA ALA A 44 5.38 2.64 49.45
C ALA A 44 4.69 1.69 48.46
N LEU A 45 5.40 1.34 47.39
CA LEU A 45 5.64 -0.04 46.95
C LEU A 45 6.25 -0.02 45.54
N ALA A 46 7.58 0.09 45.53
CA ALA A 46 8.40 -0.38 44.44
C ALA A 46 8.19 -1.89 44.28
N SER A 47 7.55 -2.29 43.19
CA SER A 47 7.53 -3.67 42.71
C SER A 47 7.51 -3.67 41.18
N LYS A 48 8.71 -3.96 40.66
CA LYS A 48 9.07 -4.41 39.31
C LYS A 48 7.90 -4.76 38.38
N GLU A 49 7.57 -3.85 37.47
CA GLU A 49 7.05 -4.21 36.14
C GLU A 49 8.01 -3.65 35.09
N GLU A 50 9.03 -4.44 34.72
CA GLU A 50 9.78 -4.22 33.48
C GLU A 50 8.86 -4.52 32.29
N LYS A 51 7.99 -3.57 31.95
CA LYS A 51 7.19 -3.60 30.72
C LYS A 51 8.12 -3.41 29.52
N LYS A 52 8.42 -4.53 28.84
CA LYS A 52 9.13 -4.61 27.54
C LYS A 52 8.69 -3.46 26.59
N PRO A 53 9.56 -2.50 26.26
CA PRO A 53 9.28 -1.49 25.24
C PRO A 53 9.68 -2.06 23.86
N ARG A 54 8.81 -2.82 23.19
CA ARG A 54 9.19 -3.44 21.90
C ARG A 54 8.21 -3.31 20.72
N LYS A 55 7.17 -2.47 20.79
CA LYS A 55 6.26 -2.26 19.63
C LYS A 55 5.94 -0.81 19.26
N LYS A 56 6.51 0.19 19.96
CA LYS A 56 6.19 1.61 19.68
C LYS A 56 6.89 2.19 18.45
N LYS A 57 7.90 1.52 17.88
CA LYS A 57 8.70 2.07 16.78
C LYS A 57 8.06 1.86 15.40
N GLU A 58 7.54 0.67 15.11
CA GLU A 58 6.95 0.33 13.79
C GLU A 58 5.64 1.07 13.52
N VAL A 59 4.78 1.24 14.53
CA VAL A 59 3.47 1.94 14.38
C VAL A 59 3.64 3.41 13.97
N ASN A 60 4.78 4.03 14.29
CA ASN A 60 5.01 5.42 13.92
C ASN A 60 5.38 5.57 12.43
N GLU A 61 6.05 4.55 11.85
CA GLU A 61 6.43 4.58 10.43
C GLU A 61 5.18 4.51 9.53
N ASP A 62 4.23 3.61 9.82
CA ASP A 62 2.97 3.51 9.05
C ASP A 62 2.14 4.79 9.13
N VAL A 63 2.12 5.45 10.30
CA VAL A 63 1.41 6.72 10.51
C VAL A 63 2.08 7.84 9.72
N GLU A 64 3.41 7.93 9.74
CA GLU A 64 4.15 8.97 9.02
C GLU A 64 4.03 8.82 7.50
N GLU A 65 4.15 7.60 6.97
CA GLU A 65 3.96 7.34 5.54
C GLU A 65 2.53 7.67 5.08
N MET A 66 1.53 7.32 5.89
CA MET A 66 0.14 7.68 5.61
C MET A 66 -0.08 9.19 5.69
N ALA A 67 0.53 9.87 6.68
CA ALA A 67 0.45 11.33 6.83
C ALA A 67 1.05 12.03 5.61
N GLN A 68 2.23 11.57 5.16
CA GLN A 68 2.89 12.08 3.97
C GLN A 68 2.02 11.88 2.72
N ALA A 69 1.46 10.67 2.51
CA ALA A 69 0.58 10.41 1.38
C ALA A 69 -0.67 11.31 1.36
N LEU A 70 -1.28 11.54 2.54
CA LEU A 70 -2.43 12.44 2.69
C LEU A 70 -2.05 13.90 2.39
N PHE A 71 -0.90 14.35 2.87
CA PHE A 71 -0.40 15.70 2.59
C PHE A 71 -0.13 15.90 1.10
N ILE A 72 0.62 14.98 0.47
CA ILE A 72 0.95 15.06 -0.95
C ILE A 72 -0.32 15.12 -1.79
N TYR A 73 -1.31 14.26 -1.50
CA TYR A 73 -2.60 14.28 -2.18
C TYR A 73 -3.34 15.62 -2.02
N TRP A 74 -3.39 16.16 -0.80
CA TRP A 74 -4.04 17.43 -0.54
C TRP A 74 -3.33 18.59 -1.25
N LYS A 75 -2.00 18.64 -1.16
CA LYS A 75 -1.19 19.73 -1.69
C LYS A 75 -1.10 19.69 -3.21
N SER A 76 -0.93 18.52 -3.81
CA SER A 76 -0.97 18.37 -5.28
C SER A 76 -2.32 18.81 -5.84
N LYS A 77 -3.43 18.49 -5.17
CA LYS A 77 -4.77 18.96 -5.55
C LYS A 77 -4.91 20.49 -5.46
N GLU A 78 -4.31 21.12 -4.46
CA GLU A 78 -4.29 22.59 -4.34
C GLU A 78 -3.46 23.23 -5.46
N LEU A 79 -2.29 22.65 -5.80
CA LEU A 79 -1.44 23.10 -6.91
C LEU A 79 -2.14 22.91 -8.28
N LEU A 80 -2.87 21.81 -8.45
CA LEU A 80 -3.66 21.59 -9.67
C LEU A 80 -4.79 22.61 -9.83
N ARG A 81 -5.29 23.18 -8.73
CA ARG A 81 -6.35 24.20 -8.77
C ARG A 81 -5.86 25.51 -9.36
N THR A 82 -4.57 25.84 -9.24
CA THR A 82 -4.00 27.04 -9.90
C THR A 82 -3.81 26.85 -11.39
N ASN A 83 -3.93 25.61 -11.90
CA ASN A 83 -3.79 25.24 -13.31
C ASN A 83 -2.40 25.55 -13.91
N GLU A 84 -1.41 25.80 -13.05
CA GLU A 84 -0.02 26.10 -13.44
C GLU A 84 0.84 24.82 -13.55
N TYR A 85 0.39 23.72 -12.95
CA TYR A 85 1.14 22.48 -12.83
C TYR A 85 0.44 21.31 -13.53
N GLN A 86 1.21 20.41 -14.13
CA GLN A 86 0.72 19.08 -14.50
C GLN A 86 0.63 18.19 -13.25
N TYR A 87 -0.10 17.09 -13.33
CA TYR A 87 -0.31 16.17 -12.20
C TYR A 87 1.00 15.65 -11.62
N ASP A 88 1.93 15.20 -12.47
CA ASP A 88 3.21 14.66 -12.04
C ASP A 88 4.08 15.73 -11.37
N ASP A 89 4.17 16.92 -11.98
CA ASP A 89 4.91 18.07 -11.45
C ASP A 89 4.33 18.55 -10.10
N ALA A 90 3.00 18.55 -9.97
CA ALA A 90 2.31 18.93 -8.73
C ALA A 90 2.57 17.91 -7.60
N ASN A 91 2.70 16.63 -7.92
CA ASN A 91 3.02 15.59 -6.96
C ASN A 91 4.47 15.70 -6.48
N GLU A 92 5.42 15.86 -7.42
CA GLU A 92 6.84 16.10 -7.09
C GLU A 92 6.99 17.36 -6.23
N LYS A 93 6.32 18.45 -6.60
CA LYS A 93 6.39 19.69 -5.82
C LYS A 93 5.78 19.54 -4.42
N ALA A 94 4.71 18.75 -4.28
CA ALA A 94 4.12 18.46 -2.98
C ALA A 94 5.03 17.61 -2.09
N GLU A 95 5.83 16.70 -2.67
CA GLU A 95 6.85 15.94 -1.94
C GLU A 95 7.98 16.85 -1.41
N GLU A 96 8.47 17.79 -2.22
CA GLU A 96 9.44 18.79 -1.77
C GLU A 96 8.90 19.61 -0.58
N LEU A 97 7.66 20.10 -0.70
CA LEU A 97 7.03 20.92 0.32
C LEU A 97 6.80 20.19 1.65
N TRP A 98 6.59 18.87 1.61
CA TRP A 98 6.52 18.05 2.82
C TRP A 98 7.84 18.07 3.61
N HIS A 99 8.97 18.09 2.92
CA HIS A 99 10.29 18.08 3.55
C HIS A 99 10.80 19.48 3.93
N GLU A 100 10.41 20.52 3.21
CA GLU A 100 10.98 21.86 3.36
C GLU A 100 10.09 22.83 4.16
N GLU A 101 8.77 22.86 3.89
CA GLU A 101 7.91 23.98 4.27
C GLU A 101 6.75 23.57 5.20
N ALA A 102 6.60 22.28 5.49
CA ALA A 102 5.51 21.83 6.35
C ALA A 102 5.74 22.22 7.81
N ASP A 103 4.96 23.20 8.29
CA ASP A 103 4.93 23.57 9.70
C ASP A 103 4.64 22.35 10.59
N GLU A 104 5.27 22.27 11.77
CA GLU A 104 5.05 21.15 12.71
C GLU A 104 3.57 20.97 13.08
N GLN A 105 2.80 22.06 13.16
CA GLN A 105 1.35 22.00 13.41
C GLN A 105 0.59 21.32 12.26
N THR A 106 0.98 21.60 11.02
CA THR A 106 0.42 20.98 9.82
C THR A 106 0.79 19.50 9.80
N LEU A 107 2.06 19.15 10.05
CA LEU A 107 2.52 17.77 10.15
C LEU A 107 1.74 16.99 11.23
N ASP A 108 1.58 17.56 12.42
CA ASP A 108 0.83 16.95 13.51
C ASP A 108 -0.66 16.74 13.17
N LEU A 109 -1.26 17.66 12.41
CA LEU A 109 -2.62 17.48 11.89
C LEU A 109 -2.73 16.28 10.94
N PHE A 110 -1.78 16.15 9.99
CA PHE A 110 -1.77 15.03 9.05
C PHE A 110 -1.43 13.70 9.74
N ARG A 111 -0.54 13.69 10.75
CA ARG A 111 -0.27 12.51 11.58
C ARG A 111 -1.52 12.04 12.33
N LYS A 112 -2.29 12.98 12.91
CA LYS A 112 -3.57 12.65 13.58
C LYS A 112 -4.59 12.11 12.59
N ALA A 113 -4.71 12.74 11.42
CA ALA A 113 -5.61 12.27 10.35
C ALA A 113 -5.23 10.85 9.88
N ALA A 114 -3.94 10.60 9.68
CA ALA A 114 -3.40 9.29 9.32
C ALA A 114 -3.70 8.23 10.38
N ALA A 115 -3.49 8.53 11.66
CA ALA A 115 -3.82 7.63 12.75
C ALA A 115 -5.31 7.25 12.77
N VAL A 116 -6.20 8.24 12.59
CA VAL A 116 -7.65 7.98 12.48
C VAL A 116 -7.96 7.10 11.27
N GLN A 117 -7.37 7.40 10.12
CA GLN A 117 -7.59 6.63 8.89
C GLN A 117 -7.16 5.17 9.04
N ILE A 118 -6.00 4.91 9.67
CA ILE A 118 -5.50 3.55 9.93
C ILE A 118 -6.47 2.77 10.82
N VAL A 119 -7.01 3.42 11.86
CA VAL A 119 -8.02 2.82 12.75
C VAL A 119 -9.32 2.55 11.99
N MET A 120 -9.79 3.49 11.17
CA MET A 120 -11.04 3.35 10.40
C MET A 120 -10.96 2.26 9.34
N LEU A 121 -9.81 2.06 8.72
CA LEU A 121 -9.56 0.99 7.75
C LEU A 121 -9.22 -0.36 8.42
N GLY A 122 -9.33 -0.46 9.75
CA GLY A 122 -9.26 -1.71 10.50
C GLY A 122 -7.88 -2.37 10.52
N GLY A 123 -6.80 -1.62 10.29
CA GLY A 123 -5.44 -2.19 10.13
C GLY A 123 -5.27 -3.11 8.91
N GLU A 124 -6.35 -3.45 8.18
CA GLU A 124 -6.31 -4.26 6.98
C GLU A 124 -5.50 -3.58 5.88
N PHE A 125 -5.53 -2.25 5.81
CA PHE A 125 -4.69 -1.48 4.90
C PHE A 125 -3.20 -1.74 5.13
N VAL A 126 -2.77 -1.71 6.39
CA VAL A 126 -1.38 -1.98 6.78
C VAL A 126 -1.01 -3.43 6.48
N ALA A 127 -1.88 -4.37 6.83
CA ALA A 127 -1.68 -5.78 6.52
C ALA A 127 -1.61 -6.05 5.00
N GLN A 128 -2.43 -5.37 4.20
CA GLN A 128 -2.45 -5.50 2.75
C GLN A 128 -1.20 -4.89 2.12
N LYS A 129 -0.71 -3.74 2.61
CA LYS A 129 0.56 -3.14 2.21
C LYS A 129 1.72 -4.11 2.48
N LYS A 130 1.82 -4.63 3.71
CA LYS A 130 2.85 -5.61 4.11
C LYS A 130 2.78 -6.87 3.25
N ARG A 131 1.57 -7.38 2.94
CA ARG A 131 1.39 -8.53 2.05
C ARG A 131 1.84 -8.25 0.62
N ARG A 132 1.60 -7.04 0.09
CA ARG A 132 2.05 -6.64 -1.25
C ARG A 132 3.56 -6.49 -1.30
N GLN A 133 4.18 -5.86 -0.29
CA GLN A 133 5.63 -5.74 -0.18
C GLN A 133 6.32 -7.11 -0.08
N ALA A 134 5.86 -7.97 0.83
CA ALA A 134 6.37 -9.33 0.99
C ALA A 134 6.25 -10.14 -0.31
N LYS A 135 5.15 -9.99 -1.06
CA LYS A 135 4.98 -10.62 -2.37
C LYS A 135 5.98 -10.07 -3.40
N SER A 136 6.18 -8.76 -3.43
CA SER A 136 7.15 -8.10 -4.33
C SER A 136 8.59 -8.55 -4.05
N GLU A 137 8.97 -8.66 -2.77
CA GLU A 137 10.29 -9.14 -2.36
C GLU A 137 10.47 -10.61 -2.70
N MET A 138 9.45 -11.44 -2.44
CA MET A 138 9.48 -12.86 -2.80
C MET A 138 9.59 -13.06 -4.33
N ASP A 139 8.85 -12.28 -5.12
CA ASP A 139 8.90 -12.35 -6.58
C ASP A 139 10.27 -11.87 -7.12
N ARG A 140 10.88 -10.85 -6.50
CA ARG A 140 12.26 -10.42 -6.80
C ARG A 140 13.28 -11.51 -6.49
N ASN A 141 13.23 -12.11 -5.30
CA ASN A 141 14.18 -13.13 -4.87
C ASN A 141 14.09 -14.40 -5.74
N ARG A 142 12.88 -14.76 -6.16
CA ARG A 142 12.64 -15.90 -7.05
C ARG A 142 13.22 -15.67 -8.45
N ALA A 143 13.19 -14.44 -8.96
CA ALA A 143 13.81 -14.09 -10.22
C ALA A 143 15.34 -14.23 -10.18
N GLU A 144 15.96 -13.88 -9.06
CA GLU A 144 17.42 -13.96 -8.86
C GLU A 144 17.95 -15.39 -8.69
N CYS A 145 17.08 -16.33 -8.32
CA CYS A 145 17.42 -17.74 -8.17
C CYS A 145 17.19 -18.58 -9.43
N ASN A 146 16.67 -17.99 -10.51
CA ASN A 146 16.42 -18.71 -11.76
C ASN A 146 17.45 -18.29 -12.83
N PRO A 147 18.28 -19.22 -13.34
CA PRO A 147 19.32 -18.90 -14.31
C PRO A 147 18.78 -18.27 -15.60
N PHE A 148 17.59 -18.70 -16.05
CA PHE A 148 16.97 -18.13 -17.25
C PHE A 148 16.49 -16.69 -17.01
N LEU A 149 15.97 -16.37 -15.82
CA LEU A 149 15.53 -15.02 -15.51
C LEU A 149 16.71 -14.05 -15.33
N LEU A 150 17.85 -14.53 -14.81
CA LEU A 150 19.11 -13.78 -14.83
C LEU A 150 19.57 -13.49 -16.26
N PHE A 151 19.55 -14.49 -17.14
CA PHE A 151 19.86 -14.30 -18.55
C PHE A 151 18.92 -13.27 -19.22
N CYS A 152 17.61 -13.39 -18.97
CA CYS A 152 16.62 -12.44 -19.46
C CYS A 152 16.92 -11.02 -18.98
N LYS A 153 17.33 -10.82 -17.72
CA LYS A 153 17.69 -9.50 -17.19
C LYS A 153 18.81 -8.85 -17.99
N ASP A 154 19.86 -9.59 -18.30
CA ASP A 154 21.05 -9.09 -19.00
C ASP A 154 20.80 -8.84 -20.50
N HIS A 155 19.88 -9.57 -21.12
CA HIS A 155 19.67 -9.52 -22.58
C HIS A 155 18.38 -8.80 -22.99
N ARG A 156 17.52 -8.43 -22.04
CA ARG A 156 16.22 -7.80 -22.33
C ARG A 156 16.37 -6.45 -23.03
N ASP A 157 17.34 -5.64 -22.63
CA ASP A 157 17.57 -4.33 -23.24
C ASP A 157 18.04 -4.47 -24.69
N ASN A 158 18.95 -5.42 -24.95
CA ASN A 158 19.40 -5.75 -26.31
C ASN A 158 18.26 -6.21 -27.22
N VAL A 159 17.32 -7.00 -26.70
CA VAL A 159 16.14 -7.47 -27.46
C VAL A 159 15.12 -6.34 -27.66
N ARG A 160 15.00 -5.42 -26.70
CA ARG A 160 14.11 -4.24 -26.78
C ARG A 160 14.62 -3.25 -27.83
N GLU A 161 15.92 -2.98 -27.86
CA GLU A 161 16.56 -2.07 -28.81
C GLU A 161 16.41 -2.53 -30.26
N LYS A 162 16.47 -3.85 -30.50
CA LYS A 162 16.23 -4.46 -31.83
C LYS A 162 14.75 -4.41 -32.28
N GLY A 163 13.88 -3.69 -31.58
CA GLY A 163 12.50 -3.42 -32.01
C GLY A 163 11.50 -4.54 -31.73
N SER A 164 11.83 -5.51 -30.87
CA SER A 164 10.92 -6.62 -30.50
C SER A 164 9.86 -6.17 -29.47
N ARG A 165 9.07 -5.14 -29.81
CA ARG A 165 7.98 -4.64 -28.98
C ARG A 165 6.85 -5.69 -28.98
N GLY A 166 6.85 -6.56 -27.97
CA GLY A 166 5.82 -7.58 -27.74
C GLY A 166 6.27 -9.04 -27.93
N LYS A 167 7.39 -9.32 -28.59
CA LYS A 167 7.92 -10.70 -28.78
C LYS A 167 9.19 -11.00 -27.98
N GLY A 168 9.61 -10.09 -27.11
CA GLY A 168 10.90 -10.19 -26.42
C GLY A 168 11.11 -11.48 -25.63
N MET A 169 10.09 -12.00 -24.94
CA MET A 169 10.22 -13.22 -24.14
C MET A 169 10.44 -14.48 -25.00
N THR A 170 9.74 -14.57 -26.14
CA THR A 170 9.93 -15.67 -27.09
C THR A 170 11.33 -15.64 -27.69
N THR A 171 11.82 -14.45 -28.06
CA THR A 171 13.19 -14.26 -28.55
C THR A 171 14.23 -14.67 -27.50
N LEU A 172 14.10 -14.19 -26.26
CA LEU A 172 15.00 -14.55 -25.15
C LEU A 172 14.98 -16.05 -24.87
N SER A 173 13.80 -16.68 -24.91
CA SER A 173 13.68 -18.14 -24.76
C SER A 173 14.41 -18.91 -25.86
N GLY A 174 14.39 -18.40 -27.10
CA GLY A 174 15.16 -18.95 -28.21
C GLY A 174 16.66 -18.79 -28.01
N MET A 175 17.11 -17.59 -27.65
CA MET A 175 18.52 -17.30 -27.38
C MET A 175 19.09 -18.18 -26.26
N TRP A 176 18.32 -18.38 -25.18
CA TRP A 176 18.72 -19.25 -24.08
C TRP A 176 18.93 -20.71 -24.49
N LYS A 177 18.06 -21.24 -25.36
CA LYS A 177 18.20 -22.61 -25.87
C LYS A 177 19.45 -22.79 -26.73
N LEU A 178 19.81 -21.75 -27.48
CA LEU A 178 20.97 -21.73 -28.38
C LEU A 178 22.28 -21.36 -27.66
N LEU A 179 22.20 -20.88 -26.42
CA LEU A 179 23.38 -20.47 -25.64
C LEU A 179 24.28 -21.70 -25.38
N PRO A 180 25.60 -21.61 -25.58
CA PRO A 180 26.51 -22.70 -25.25
C PRO A 180 26.48 -23.00 -23.74
N ASP A 181 26.73 -24.26 -23.38
CA ASP A 181 26.57 -24.71 -22.00
C ASP A 181 27.59 -24.04 -21.05
N GLU A 182 28.77 -23.67 -21.55
CA GLU A 182 29.78 -22.89 -20.83
C GLU A 182 29.23 -21.51 -20.40
N GLU A 183 28.49 -20.83 -21.27
CA GLU A 183 27.88 -19.54 -20.95
C GLU A 183 26.64 -19.71 -20.06
N LYS A 184 25.86 -20.79 -20.25
CA LYS A 184 24.74 -21.12 -19.34
C LYS A 184 25.24 -21.40 -17.94
N GLU A 185 26.41 -22.03 -17.78
CA GLU A 185 27.00 -22.37 -16.49
C GLU A 185 27.24 -21.13 -15.62
N LYS A 186 27.60 -19.99 -16.22
CA LYS A 186 27.72 -18.71 -15.52
C LYS A 186 26.42 -18.33 -14.81
N TYR A 187 25.29 -18.38 -15.51
CA TYR A 187 23.98 -18.06 -14.95
C TYR A 187 23.49 -19.09 -13.94
N VAL A 188 23.79 -20.38 -14.18
CA VAL A 188 23.48 -21.47 -13.24
C VAL A 188 24.26 -21.30 -11.94
N THR A 189 25.54 -20.94 -12.02
CA THR A 189 26.39 -20.69 -10.84
C THR A 189 25.92 -19.47 -10.06
N ALA A 190 25.61 -18.37 -10.75
CA ALA A 190 25.04 -17.17 -10.12
C ALA A 190 23.71 -17.47 -9.42
N ALA A 191 22.80 -18.20 -10.09
CA ALA A 191 21.52 -18.61 -9.51
C ALA A 191 21.70 -19.50 -8.26
N LYS A 192 22.67 -20.43 -8.28
CA LYS A 192 23.01 -21.26 -7.12
C LYS A 192 23.53 -20.42 -5.96
N GLN A 193 24.43 -19.47 -6.21
CA GLN A 193 24.95 -18.56 -5.19
C GLN A 193 23.84 -17.71 -4.55
N ASN A 194 22.92 -17.18 -5.37
CA ASN A 194 21.79 -16.38 -4.87
C ASN A 194 20.82 -17.21 -4.03
N LYS A 195 20.54 -18.46 -4.44
CA LYS A 195 19.71 -19.39 -3.65
C LYS A 195 20.32 -19.72 -2.29
N CYS A 196 21.64 -19.79 -2.20
CA CYS A 196 22.32 -19.99 -0.91
C CYS A 196 22.18 -18.77 0.00
N LYS A 197 22.29 -17.54 -0.54
CA LYS A 197 22.09 -16.29 0.22
C LYS A 197 20.66 -16.18 0.75
N GLU A 198 19.65 -16.48 -0.08
CA GLU A 198 18.23 -16.44 0.33
C GLU A 198 17.95 -17.38 1.51
N LYS A 199 18.51 -18.60 1.49
CA LYS A 199 18.37 -19.56 2.60
C LYS A 199 18.99 -19.04 3.90
N GLN A 200 20.15 -18.37 3.83
CA GLN A 200 20.78 -17.79 5.02
C GLN A 200 19.91 -16.68 5.62
N ILE A 201 19.44 -15.74 4.79
CA ILE A 201 18.56 -14.64 5.21
C ILE A 201 17.26 -15.17 5.83
N LYS A 202 16.64 -16.18 5.21
CA LYS A 202 15.41 -16.79 5.74
C LYS A 202 15.63 -17.43 7.12
N THR A 203 16.77 -18.08 7.33
CA THR A 203 17.10 -18.73 8.60
C THR A 203 17.31 -17.70 9.72
N GLU A 204 17.90 -16.54 9.41
CA GLU A 204 18.09 -15.45 10.37
C GLU A 204 16.76 -14.78 10.78
N PHE A 205 15.80 -14.67 9.85
CA PHE A 205 14.51 -14.03 10.11
C PHE A 205 13.52 -14.92 10.89
N GLU A 206 13.48 -16.23 10.60
CA GLU A 206 12.60 -17.17 11.33
C GLU A 206 13.05 -17.36 12.79
N GLY A 207 14.35 -17.29 13.09
CA GLY A 207 14.86 -17.39 14.46
C GLY A 207 14.45 -16.25 15.41
N GLN A 208 13.90 -15.16 14.88
CA GLN A 208 13.49 -13.99 15.68
C GLN A 208 12.00 -13.97 16.05
N ASN A 209 11.18 -14.82 15.42
CA ASN A 209 9.71 -14.81 15.61
C ASN A 209 9.18 -15.85 16.61
N ASP A 210 10.02 -16.76 17.11
CA ASP A 210 9.59 -17.87 17.99
C ASP A 210 9.50 -17.53 19.50
N PHE A 211 9.70 -16.28 19.92
CA PHE A 211 9.65 -15.90 21.36
C PHE A 211 8.33 -15.25 21.83
N SER A 212 7.19 -15.45 21.16
CA SER A 212 5.91 -14.93 21.69
C SER A 212 4.70 -15.85 21.56
N GLY A 213 4.92 -17.16 21.72
CA GLY A 213 3.86 -18.11 22.05
C GLY A 213 3.39 -17.98 23.51
N VAL A 214 2.72 -16.88 23.85
CA VAL A 214 1.79 -16.88 24.99
C VAL A 214 0.46 -17.36 24.42
N SER A 215 0.19 -18.66 24.57
CA SER A 215 -1.11 -19.25 24.32
C SER A 215 -2.17 -18.55 25.18
N PRO A 216 -3.22 -17.93 24.60
CA PRO A 216 -4.40 -17.61 25.37
C PRO A 216 -5.13 -18.93 25.67
N ALA A 217 -4.94 -19.42 26.89
CA ALA A 217 -5.74 -20.51 27.42
C ALA A 217 -7.19 -20.03 27.54
N GLY A 218 -8.06 -20.62 26.72
CA GLY A 218 -9.44 -20.96 27.06
C GLY A 218 -10.45 -19.83 27.16
N THR A 219 -11.36 -19.78 26.18
CA THR A 219 -12.81 -19.83 26.47
C THR A 219 -13.57 -20.48 25.31
N ASN A 220 -14.49 -21.35 25.70
CA ASN A 220 -15.28 -22.36 25.00
C ASN A 220 -16.10 -21.97 23.73
N PRO A 221 -16.59 -22.99 22.99
CA PRO A 221 -17.34 -22.85 21.74
C PRO A 221 -18.85 -22.66 21.99
N VAL A 222 -19.48 -21.76 21.23
CA VAL A 222 -20.95 -21.72 21.07
C VAL A 222 -21.26 -21.79 19.58
N GLY A 223 -22.16 -22.71 19.25
CA GLY A 223 -22.31 -23.33 17.94
C GLY A 223 -22.76 -22.42 16.80
N ASN A 224 -22.36 -22.82 15.60
CA ASN A 224 -22.89 -22.29 14.35
C ASN A 224 -23.69 -23.40 13.64
N PRO A 225 -24.95 -23.17 13.25
CA PRO A 225 -25.78 -24.16 12.58
C PRO A 225 -25.36 -24.34 11.11
N GLN A 226 -25.56 -25.57 10.63
CA GLN A 226 -25.30 -26.02 9.27
C GLN A 226 -26.02 -25.16 8.22
N GLY A 227 -25.26 -24.41 7.42
CA GLY A 227 -25.70 -23.85 6.14
C GLY A 227 -25.20 -24.73 5.00
N THR A 228 -26.07 -25.57 4.46
CA THR A 228 -25.81 -26.39 3.26
C THR A 228 -25.79 -25.49 2.03
N HIS A 229 -24.60 -25.14 1.54
CA HIS A 229 -24.43 -24.52 0.22
C HIS A 229 -24.25 -25.62 -0.84
N SER A 230 -25.24 -25.75 -1.71
CA SER A 230 -25.17 -26.59 -2.91
C SER A 230 -24.16 -26.00 -3.92
N PRO A 231 -23.38 -26.84 -4.62
CA PRO A 231 -22.47 -26.38 -5.66
C PRO A 231 -23.22 -25.95 -6.92
N ILE A 232 -22.92 -24.74 -7.42
CA ILE A 232 -23.36 -24.23 -8.71
C ILE A 232 -22.58 -24.97 -9.81
N ASN A 233 -23.29 -25.69 -10.67
CA ASN A 233 -22.72 -26.42 -11.79
C ASN A 233 -22.54 -25.48 -13.00
N ILE A 234 -21.29 -25.08 -13.27
CA ILE A 234 -20.89 -24.19 -14.38
C ILE A 234 -20.54 -25.06 -15.60
N SER A 235 -21.53 -25.75 -16.17
CA SER A 235 -21.33 -26.59 -17.37
C SER A 235 -22.15 -26.17 -18.59
N GLN A 236 -22.62 -24.92 -18.67
CA GLN A 236 -23.36 -24.40 -19.84
C GLN A 236 -22.96 -22.97 -20.20
N ILE A 237 -21.71 -22.75 -20.62
CA ILE A 237 -21.38 -21.58 -21.43
C ILE A 237 -21.11 -22.11 -22.84
N GLU A 238 -22.17 -22.15 -23.63
CA GLU A 238 -22.12 -22.48 -25.05
C GLU A 238 -21.44 -21.37 -25.84
N THR A 239 -20.51 -21.81 -26.67
CA THR A 239 -19.77 -21.08 -27.69
C THR A 239 -20.70 -20.55 -28.77
N ILE A 240 -20.87 -19.23 -28.87
CA ILE A 240 -21.44 -18.59 -30.06
C ILE A 240 -20.29 -18.31 -31.03
N HIS A 241 -20.19 -19.12 -32.08
CA HIS A 241 -19.45 -18.79 -33.29
C HIS A 241 -20.22 -17.71 -34.06
N HIS A 242 -19.58 -16.57 -34.31
CA HIS A 242 -20.02 -15.64 -35.35
C HIS A 242 -18.98 -15.67 -36.47
N ASP A 243 -19.27 -16.45 -37.51
CA ASP A 243 -18.76 -16.23 -38.85
C ASP A 243 -19.44 -14.97 -39.40
N SER A 244 -18.66 -14.07 -39.99
CA SER A 244 -19.16 -13.11 -40.96
C SER A 244 -18.09 -12.86 -42.01
N ALA A 245 -18.54 -13.11 -43.23
CA ALA A 245 -17.86 -12.92 -44.50
C ALA A 245 -17.67 -11.44 -44.86
#